data_AF-A0A0N4WRS9-F1
#
_entry.id   AF-A0A0N4WRS9-F1
#
_cell.length_a   1.000
_cell.length_b   1.000
_cell.length_c   1.000
_cell.angle_alpha   90.00
_cell.angle_beta   90.00
_cell.angle_gamma   90.00
#
_symmetry.space_group_name_H-M   'P 1'
#
loop_
_entity.id
_entity.type
_entity.pdbx_description
1 polymer ?
#
loop_
_entity_poly.entity_id
_entity_poly.type
_entity_poly.pdbx_seq_one_letter_code
_entity_poly.pdbx_strand_id
1 'polypeptide(L)'
;MILDAHGLPAMDRNGMSDPYVKLCILPERKQKYETKIIRNTLNPVFNETFLFSLPFNELQSKTLMLTVYDYDRLSKDDKMGELSIPLETIDFGTTTEISRYLCKPENDDDRESRLGDICFSTRYRPATGTVTLTIMEARNLKKMDVGGSSEYLLLL
;
A
#
# COMPACT_ATOMS: atom_id res chain seq x y z
N MET A 1 7.96 23.04 1.70
CA MET A 1 8.86 23.00 2.87
C MET A 1 8.99 21.55 3.28
N ILE A 2 10.15 20.94 3.02
CA ILE A 2 10.47 19.60 3.51
C ILE A 2 11.17 19.83 4.85
N LEU A 3 10.57 19.35 5.94
CA LEU A 3 11.24 19.29 7.23
C LEU A 3 12.16 18.07 7.18
N ASP A 4 13.45 18.34 7.29
CA ASP A 4 14.53 17.36 7.35
C ASP A 4 14.37 16.44 8.57
N ALA A 5 14.72 15.17 8.43
CA ALA A 5 14.76 14.20 9.52
C ALA A 5 16.17 13.63 9.64
N HIS A 6 16.97 14.21 10.52
CA HIS A 6 18.29 13.71 10.90
C HIS A 6 18.16 12.50 11.84
N GLY A 7 18.95 11.45 11.58
CA GLY A 7 19.27 10.39 12.54
C GLY A 7 18.74 9.00 12.21
N LEU A 8 19.03 8.47 11.01
CA LEU A 8 18.76 7.06 10.69
C LEU A 8 20.04 6.21 10.81
N PRO A 9 20.06 5.15 11.64
CA PRO A 9 21.18 4.21 11.67
C PRO A 9 21.20 3.38 10.37
N ALA A 10 22.37 3.34 9.73
CA ALA A 10 22.63 2.46 8.59
C ALA A 10 22.81 1.01 9.08
N MET A 11 21.99 0.09 8.58
CA MET A 11 22.07 -1.33 8.90
C MET A 11 21.72 -2.16 7.66
N ASP A 12 22.74 -2.61 6.92
CA ASP A 12 22.59 -3.47 5.74
C ASP A 12 23.35 -4.80 5.87
N ARG A 13 22.73 -5.86 5.33
CA ARG A 13 23.43 -6.86 4.50
C ARG A 13 22.77 -7.13 3.14
N ASN A 14 21.58 -6.56 2.92
CA ASN A 14 21.07 -5.98 1.67
C ASN A 14 19.73 -5.25 1.89
N GLY A 15 19.03 -5.49 3.02
CA GLY A 15 18.20 -4.51 3.76
C GLY A 15 16.93 -3.95 3.09
N MET A 16 16.51 -4.47 1.94
CA MET A 16 15.43 -3.93 1.12
C MET A 16 14.23 -4.88 1.01
N SER A 17 13.09 -4.34 0.54
CA SER A 17 11.87 -5.07 0.18
C SER A 17 11.57 -4.96 -1.32
N ASP A 18 10.67 -5.80 -1.82
CA ASP A 18 10.09 -5.79 -3.16
C ASP A 18 8.59 -5.35 -3.10
N PRO A 19 8.30 -4.09 -2.71
CA PRO A 19 6.94 -3.66 -2.43
C PRO A 19 6.04 -3.58 -3.66
N TYR A 20 4.77 -3.91 -3.44
CA TYR A 20 3.66 -3.63 -4.35
C TYR A 20 2.35 -3.38 -3.58
N VAL A 21 1.38 -2.73 -4.21
CA VAL A 21 0.12 -2.33 -3.57
C VAL A 21 -1.04 -3.03 -4.23
N LYS A 22 -1.86 -3.72 -3.41
CA LYS A 22 -3.19 -4.20 -3.80
C LYS A 22 -4.23 -3.17 -3.45
N LEU A 23 -5.16 -2.94 -4.35
CA LEU A 23 -6.23 -1.97 -4.23
C LEU A 23 -7.57 -2.69 -4.40
N CYS A 24 -8.51 -2.47 -3.49
CA CYS A 24 -9.86 -3.00 -3.66
C CYS A 24 -10.92 -2.12 -3.01
N ILE A 25 -12.16 -2.28 -3.47
CA ILE A 25 -13.33 -1.60 -2.92
C ILE A 25 -14.08 -2.55 -2.00
N LEU A 26 -14.28 -2.13 -0.75
CA LEU A 26 -15.11 -2.82 0.24
C LEU A 26 -16.56 -2.32 0.19
N PRO A 27 -17.55 -3.17 0.53
CA PRO A 27 -17.40 -4.55 1.02
C PRO A 27 -17.23 -5.61 -0.08
N GLU A 28 -17.52 -5.28 -1.34
CA GLU A 28 -17.63 -6.26 -2.43
C GLU A 28 -16.33 -7.02 -2.73
N ARG A 29 -15.16 -6.39 -2.55
CA ARG A 29 -13.83 -6.96 -2.88
C ARG A 29 -13.72 -7.48 -4.33
N LYS A 30 -14.62 -7.08 -5.23
CA LYS A 30 -14.75 -7.60 -6.60
C LYS A 30 -13.73 -7.00 -7.57
N GLN A 31 -13.51 -5.69 -7.51
CA GLN A 31 -12.49 -5.00 -8.29
C GLN A 31 -11.19 -4.97 -7.48
N LYS A 32 -10.20 -5.75 -7.93
CA LYS A 32 -8.86 -5.80 -7.37
C LYS A 32 -7.87 -5.33 -8.44
N TYR A 33 -7.08 -4.33 -8.10
CA TYR A 33 -5.95 -3.90 -8.89
C TYR A 33 -4.68 -4.11 -8.09
N GLU A 34 -3.56 -4.29 -8.79
CA GLU A 34 -2.25 -4.42 -8.17
C GLU A 34 -1.27 -3.55 -8.96
N THR A 35 -0.38 -2.84 -8.27
CA THR A 35 0.75 -2.17 -8.90
C THR A 35 1.78 -3.19 -9.37
N LYS A 36 2.72 -2.75 -10.20
CA LYS A 36 3.96 -3.49 -10.43
C LYS A 36 4.75 -3.62 -9.13
N ILE A 37 5.49 -4.72 -9.07
CA ILE A 37 6.48 -4.96 -8.03
C ILE A 37 7.72 -4.14 -8.35
N ILE A 38 8.18 -3.33 -7.39
CA ILE A 38 9.42 -2.58 -7.50
C ILE A 38 10.43 -3.23 -6.58
N ARG A 39 11.52 -3.73 -7.15
CA ARG A 39 12.47 -4.55 -6.39
C ARG A 39 13.48 -3.74 -5.60
N ASN A 40 13.90 -4.27 -4.46
CA ASN A 40 14.97 -3.78 -3.61
C ASN A 40 14.85 -2.28 -3.24
N THR A 41 13.69 -1.86 -2.71
CA THR A 41 13.49 -0.49 -2.23
C THR A 41 12.52 -0.38 -1.06
N LEU A 42 12.81 0.52 -0.12
CA LEU A 42 11.88 0.94 0.94
C LEU A 42 11.10 2.23 0.60
N ASN A 43 11.40 2.81 -0.57
CA ASN A 43 10.77 4.03 -1.09
C ASN A 43 10.33 3.82 -2.54
N PRO A 44 9.38 2.90 -2.81
CA PRO A 44 8.93 2.62 -4.16
C PRO A 44 8.19 3.80 -4.76
N VAL A 45 8.49 4.11 -6.02
CA VAL A 45 7.75 5.09 -6.84
C VAL A 45 6.96 4.33 -7.90
N PHE A 46 5.65 4.21 -7.70
CA PHE A 46 4.75 3.47 -8.56
C PHE A 46 4.29 4.32 -9.75
N ASN A 47 3.75 5.51 -9.49
CA ASN A 47 3.10 6.38 -10.47
C ASN A 47 2.09 5.65 -11.38
N GLU A 48 1.31 4.73 -10.81
CA GLU A 48 0.33 3.92 -11.53
C GLU A 48 -1.09 4.39 -11.27
N THR A 49 -1.91 4.41 -12.32
CA THR A 49 -3.29 4.92 -12.25
C THR A 49 -4.31 3.81 -12.53
N PHE A 50 -5.30 3.72 -11.65
CA PHE A 50 -6.37 2.73 -11.67
C PHE A 50 -7.73 3.41 -11.77
N LEU A 51 -8.68 2.77 -12.46
CA LEU A 51 -10.02 3.28 -12.70
C LEU A 51 -11.05 2.34 -12.10
N PHE A 52 -11.82 2.81 -11.12
CA PHE A 52 -12.95 2.09 -10.55
C PHE A 52 -14.24 2.66 -11.10
N SER A 53 -15.06 1.83 -11.73
CA SER A 53 -16.41 2.21 -12.15
C SER A 53 -17.35 2.12 -10.95
N LEU A 54 -17.64 3.27 -10.33
CA LEU A 54 -18.48 3.42 -9.14
C LEU A 54 -19.49 4.56 -9.36
N PRO A 55 -20.81 4.27 -9.32
CA PRO A 55 -21.82 5.31 -9.40
C PRO A 55 -21.78 6.19 -8.14
N PHE A 56 -22.13 7.47 -8.30
CA PHE A 56 -21.92 8.49 -7.26
C PHE A 56 -22.68 8.18 -5.96
N ASN A 57 -23.89 7.64 -6.09
CA ASN A 57 -24.73 7.25 -4.97
C ASN A 57 -24.14 6.10 -4.13
N GLU A 58 -23.23 5.31 -4.69
CA GLU A 58 -22.57 4.24 -3.95
C GLU A 58 -21.34 4.72 -3.19
N LEU A 59 -20.68 5.80 -3.63
CA LEU A 59 -19.41 6.26 -3.04
C LEU A 59 -19.49 6.42 -1.52
N GLN A 60 -20.60 6.95 -0.99
CA GLN A 60 -20.77 7.18 0.45
C GLN A 60 -20.74 5.89 1.29
N SER A 61 -21.08 4.74 0.68
CA SER A 61 -21.15 3.45 1.36
C SER A 61 -19.92 2.57 1.16
N LYS A 62 -18.92 3.05 0.41
CA LYS A 62 -17.77 2.26 -0.03
C LYS A 62 -16.48 2.72 0.67
N THR A 63 -15.57 1.76 0.85
CA THR A 63 -14.23 2.02 1.39
C THR A 63 -13.19 1.54 0.40
N LEU A 64 -12.24 2.40 0.06
CA LEU A 64 -11.03 2.02 -0.67
C LEU A 64 -10.04 1.43 0.31
N MET A 65 -9.68 0.17 0.11
CA MET A 65 -8.64 -0.51 0.88
C MET A 65 -7.39 -0.66 0.01
N LEU A 66 -6.29 -0.09 0.51
CA LEU A 66 -4.95 -0.26 -0.02
C LEU A 66 -4.19 -1.20 0.91
N THR A 67 -3.48 -2.16 0.35
CA THR A 67 -2.66 -3.09 1.13
C THR A 67 -1.30 -3.20 0.48
N VAL A 68 -0.26 -2.85 1.22
CA VAL A 68 1.12 -2.96 0.78
C VAL A 68 1.64 -4.34 1.14
N TYR A 69 2.22 -5.02 0.16
CA TYR A 69 2.81 -6.34 0.29
C TYR A 69 4.28 -6.29 -0.11
N ASP A 70 5.08 -7.14 0.52
CA ASP A 70 6.43 -7.47 0.08
C ASP A 70 6.34 -8.75 -0.77
N TYR A 71 6.82 -8.68 -2.02
CA TYR A 71 6.78 -9.85 -2.90
C TYR A 71 7.91 -10.82 -2.58
N ASP A 72 7.54 -12.09 -2.37
CA ASP A 72 8.50 -13.15 -2.16
C ASP A 72 8.50 -14.17 -3.30
N ARG A 73 9.69 -14.52 -3.78
CA ARG A 73 9.82 -15.49 -4.88
C ARG A 73 9.52 -16.93 -4.45
N LEU A 74 9.82 -17.28 -3.19
CA LEU A 74 9.82 -18.65 -2.69
C LEU A 74 8.84 -18.90 -1.52
N SER A 75 8.25 -17.84 -0.99
CA SER A 75 7.28 -17.86 0.11
C SER A 75 6.00 -17.14 -0.30
N LYS A 76 5.03 -17.12 0.61
CA LYS A 76 3.84 -16.31 0.47
C LYS A 76 4.21 -14.85 0.76
N ASP A 77 3.76 -13.94 -0.08
CA ASP A 77 3.94 -12.49 0.10
C ASP A 77 3.54 -12.01 1.50
N ASP A 78 4.43 -11.23 2.10
CA ASP A 78 4.25 -10.67 3.42
C ASP A 78 3.40 -9.39 3.36
N LYS A 79 2.33 -9.37 4.15
CA LYS A 79 1.50 -8.17 4.28
C LYS A 79 2.24 -7.16 5.16
N MET A 80 2.73 -6.09 4.56
CA MET A 80 3.47 -5.04 5.27
C MET A 80 2.53 -4.14 6.07
N GLY A 81 1.41 -3.73 5.46
CA GLY A 81 0.49 -2.79 6.08
C GLY A 81 -0.72 -2.50 5.20
N GLU A 82 -1.73 -1.88 5.78
CA GLU A 82 -2.94 -1.51 5.06
C GLU A 82 -3.43 -0.11 5.40
N LEU A 83 -4.24 0.42 4.50
CA LEU A 83 -4.89 1.70 4.63
C LEU A 83 -6.33 1.57 4.13
N SER A 84 -7.27 1.85 5.00
CA SER A 84 -8.70 1.89 4.67
C SER A 84 -9.18 3.33 4.64
N ILE A 85 -9.72 3.76 3.50
CA ILE A 85 -10.20 5.13 3.28
C ILE A 85 -11.68 5.06 2.92
N PRO A 86 -12.58 5.45 3.83
CA PRO A 86 -14.00 5.60 3.50
C PRO A 86 -14.12 6.66 2.40
N LEU A 87 -14.73 6.31 1.28
CA LEU A 87 -14.79 7.21 0.11
C LEU A 87 -15.63 8.46 0.41
N GLU A 88 -16.55 8.41 1.37
CA GLU A 88 -17.28 9.58 1.87
C GLU A 88 -16.38 10.70 2.42
N THR A 89 -15.16 10.37 2.87
CA THR A 89 -14.21 11.34 3.45
C THR A 89 -13.38 12.07 2.41
N ILE A 90 -13.47 11.66 1.14
CA ILE A 90 -12.70 12.23 0.04
C ILE A 90 -13.53 13.30 -0.67
N ASP A 91 -12.98 14.51 -0.76
CA ASP A 91 -13.54 15.51 -1.66
C ASP A 91 -13.20 15.14 -3.11
N PHE A 92 -14.21 14.65 -3.80
CA PHE A 92 -14.14 14.23 -5.19
C PHE A 92 -14.30 15.37 -6.20
N GLY A 93 -14.58 16.60 -5.74
CA GLY A 93 -14.68 17.78 -6.59
C GLY A 93 -13.34 18.23 -7.18
N THR A 94 -12.23 17.82 -6.58
CA THR A 94 -10.87 18.16 -7.02
C THR A 94 -9.96 16.91 -7.03
N THR A 95 -8.79 17.00 -7.68
CA THR A 95 -7.75 16.00 -7.44
C THR A 95 -7.15 16.28 -6.08
N THR A 96 -7.18 15.30 -5.19
CA THR A 96 -6.55 15.41 -3.89
C THR A 96 -5.34 14.47 -3.83
N GLU A 97 -4.17 15.00 -3.48
CA GLU A 97 -3.00 14.21 -3.12
C GLU A 97 -3.00 13.95 -1.61
N ILE A 98 -2.90 12.69 -1.22
CA ILE A 98 -3.09 12.22 0.14
C ILE A 98 -1.88 11.38 0.53
N SER A 99 -1.20 11.77 1.60
CA SER A 99 -0.23 10.91 2.30
C SER A 99 -0.84 10.38 3.60
N ARG A 100 -0.68 9.08 3.84
CA ARG A 100 -1.19 8.41 5.04
C ARG A 100 -0.21 7.36 5.54
N TYR A 101 -0.14 7.23 6.86
CA TYR A 101 0.57 6.15 7.52
C TYR A 101 -0.12 4.81 7.23
N LEU A 102 0.68 3.76 7.08
CA LEU A 102 0.20 2.39 6.99
C LEU A 102 -0.18 1.88 8.40
N CYS A 103 -1.36 1.30 8.50
CA CYS A 103 -1.82 0.58 9.69
C CYS A 103 -1.34 -0.87 9.66
N LYS A 104 -1.14 -1.44 10.84
CA LYS A 104 -0.77 -2.85 10.98
C LYS A 104 -1.90 -3.77 10.54
N PRO A 105 -1.60 -4.93 9.93
CA PRO A 105 -2.58 -5.97 9.79
C PRO A 105 -3.05 -6.47 11.17
N GLU A 106 -4.34 -6.78 11.33
CA GLU A 106 -4.99 -7.15 12.60
C GLU A 106 -4.35 -8.35 13.36
N ASN A 107 -3.46 -9.12 12.72
CA ASN A 107 -2.86 -10.34 13.28
C ASN A 107 -1.43 -10.14 13.82
N ASP A 108 -0.92 -8.91 13.92
CA ASP A 108 0.47 -8.64 14.25
C ASP A 108 0.59 -7.90 15.61
N ASP A 109 0.97 -8.66 16.65
CA ASP A 109 1.01 -8.25 18.07
C ASP A 109 2.31 -7.49 18.44
N ASP A 110 3.19 -7.23 17.45
CA ASP A 110 4.42 -6.51 17.69
C ASP A 110 4.13 -5.09 18.18
N ARG A 111 4.90 -4.60 19.15
CA ARG A 111 4.75 -3.24 19.70
C ARG A 111 4.95 -2.19 18.60
N GLU A 112 4.12 -1.14 18.62
CA GLU A 112 4.14 0.07 17.77
C GLU A 112 5.42 0.26 16.94
N SER A 113 5.40 -0.21 15.70
CA SER A 113 6.48 -0.01 14.75
C SER A 113 5.88 0.68 13.54
N ARG A 114 6.44 1.82 13.16
CA ARG A 114 6.02 2.60 11.99
C ARG A 114 6.24 1.76 10.74
N LEU A 115 5.16 1.44 10.02
CA LEU A 115 5.18 0.61 8.81
C LEU A 115 5.56 1.37 7.54
N GLY A 116 5.58 2.71 7.63
CA GLY A 116 5.82 3.61 6.52
C GLY A 116 4.56 4.38 6.13
N ASP A 117 4.67 5.08 5.01
CA ASP A 117 3.67 5.98 4.47
C ASP A 117 3.38 5.65 3.02
N ILE A 118 2.12 5.80 2.60
CA ILE A 118 1.72 5.73 1.19
C ILE A 118 1.17 7.08 0.74
N CYS A 119 1.61 7.52 -0.44
CA CYS A 119 1.17 8.72 -1.12
C CYS A 119 0.38 8.35 -2.37
N PHE A 120 -0.85 8.84 -2.48
CA PHE A 120 -1.74 8.55 -3.60
C PHE A 120 -2.60 9.77 -3.92
N SER A 121 -3.15 9.82 -5.13
CA SER A 121 -4.12 10.84 -5.52
C SER A 121 -5.43 10.24 -5.99
N THR A 122 -6.53 10.95 -5.76
CA THR A 122 -7.86 10.52 -6.19
C THR A 122 -8.58 11.61 -6.97
N ARG A 123 -9.44 11.21 -7.91
CA ARG A 123 -10.35 12.10 -8.65
C ARG A 123 -11.61 11.33 -9.02
N TYR A 124 -12.78 11.94 -8.86
CA TYR A 124 -14.01 11.39 -9.43
C TYR A 124 -14.40 12.10 -10.72
N ARG A 125 -14.99 11.35 -11.64
CA ARG A 125 -15.62 11.86 -12.86
C ARG A 125 -17.09 11.43 -12.88
N PRO A 126 -18.03 12.32 -12.51
CA PRO A 126 -19.46 12.01 -12.48
C PRO A 126 -20.01 11.55 -13.83
N ALA A 127 -19.56 12.18 -14.93
CA ALA A 127 -20.05 11.88 -16.28
C ALA A 127 -19.84 10.41 -16.69
N THR A 128 -18.79 9.76 -16.18
CA THR A 128 -18.46 8.36 -16.49
C THR A 128 -18.60 7.44 -15.28
N GLY A 129 -19.04 7.95 -14.13
CA GLY A 129 -19.10 7.21 -12.88
C GLY A 129 -17.74 6.58 -12.51
N THR A 130 -16.64 7.29 -12.72
CA THR A 130 -15.29 6.71 -12.57
C THR A 130 -14.50 7.39 -11.47
N VAL A 131 -14.02 6.62 -10.49
CA VAL A 131 -12.96 7.04 -9.56
C VAL A 131 -11.62 6.70 -10.20
N THR A 132 -10.78 7.72 -10.37
CA THR A 132 -9.38 7.59 -10.78
C THR A 132 -8.52 7.63 -9.52
N LEU A 133 -7.65 6.64 -9.36
CA LEU A 133 -6.75 6.52 -8.23
C LEU A 133 -5.33 6.33 -8.74
N THR A 134 -4.44 7.26 -8.40
CA THR A 134 -3.03 7.16 -8.77
C THR A 134 -2.20 6.85 -7.54
N ILE A 135 -1.55 5.69 -7.52
CA ILE A 135 -0.55 5.36 -6.50
C ILE A 135 0.76 6.00 -6.94
N MET A 136 1.27 6.94 -6.15
CA MET A 136 2.46 7.71 -6.51
C MET A 136 3.70 7.05 -5.96
N GLU A 137 3.83 7.02 -4.63
CA GLU A 137 4.99 6.47 -3.95
C GLU A 137 4.62 5.94 -2.56
N ALA A 138 5.47 5.08 -2.00
CA ALA A 138 5.51 4.81 -0.58
C ALA A 138 6.87 5.23 -0.02
N ARG A 139 6.92 5.55 1.28
CA ARG A 139 8.11 6.06 1.94
C ARG A 139 8.33 5.37 3.27
N ASN A 140 9.61 5.17 3.62
CA ASN A 140 10.05 4.64 4.91
C ASN A 140 9.34 3.34 5.29
N LEU A 141 9.16 2.44 4.31
CA LEU A 141 8.51 1.15 4.57
C LEU A 141 9.30 0.36 5.63
N LYS A 142 8.59 -0.27 6.56
CA LYS A 142 9.22 -1.20 7.52
C LYS A 142 9.78 -2.38 6.74
N LYS A 143 11.03 -2.74 7.04
CA LYS A 143 11.64 -3.98 6.56
C LYS A 143 10.81 -5.17 7.04
N MET A 144 10.38 -6.02 6.11
CA MET A 144 9.87 -7.34 6.44
C MET A 144 11.07 -8.31 6.46
N ASP A 145 11.22 -9.05 7.54
CA ASP A 145 12.32 -10.00 7.64
C ASP A 145 12.05 -11.22 6.76
N VAL A 146 13.00 -11.55 5.88
CA VAL A 146 13.06 -12.85 5.18
C VAL A 146 13.40 -13.91 6.23
N GLY A 147 12.40 -14.37 6.99
CA GLY A 147 12.66 -14.97 8.30
C GLY A 147 11.71 -16.06 8.77
N GLY A 148 10.94 -16.69 7.89
CA GLY A 148 10.34 -18.00 8.18
C GLY A 148 11.29 -19.11 7.75
N SER A 149 12.31 -19.41 8.56
CA SER A 149 13.21 -20.55 8.34
C SER A 149 12.39 -21.85 8.24
N SER A 150 12.16 -22.31 7.01
CA SER A 150 11.76 -23.68 6.73
C SER A 150 13.04 -24.51 6.54
N GLU A 151 13.73 -24.79 7.65
CA GLU A 151 14.65 -25.93 7.73
C GLU A 151 13.84 -27.24 7.68
N TYR A 152 13.44 -27.66 6.48
CA TYR A 152 13.06 -29.03 6.14
C TYR A 152 13.32 -29.16 4.63
N LEU A 153 14.29 -29.90 4.08
CA LEU A 153 15.06 -31.05 4.54
C LEU A 153 16.51 -31.01 3.99
N LEU A 154 17.46 -31.41 4.85
CA LEU A 154 18.68 -32.12 4.48
C LEU A 154 18.34 -33.52 3.97
N LEU A 155 18.98 -33.97 2.89
CA LEU A 155 19.72 -35.25 2.73
C LEU A 155 19.72 -35.74 1.27
N LEU A 156 20.94 -35.79 0.73
CA LEU A 156 21.45 -36.61 -0.40
C LEU A 156 20.87 -36.38 -1.79
#